data_AF-A0A7L1WFI4-F1
#
_entry.id   AF-A0A7L1WFI4-F1
#
_cell.length_a   1.000
_cell.length_b   1.000
_cell.length_c   1.000
_cell.angle_alpha   90.00
_cell.angle_beta   90.00
_cell.angle_gamma   90.00
#
_symmetry.space_group_name_H-M   'P 1'
#
loop_
_entity.id
_entity.type
_entity.pdbx_description
1 polymer ?
#
loop_
_entity_poly.entity_id
_entity_poly.type
_entity_poly.pdbx_seq_one_letter_code
_entity_poly.pdbx_strand_id
1 'polypeptide(L)'
;DSLVPGRGSRCRQCTKVLKKIQALAGDDPDEAAVAAALKKGCLRIGRAMGKMCQKLVNKYKDQITDGLQNGDMPQDICAAIGICQS
;
A
#
# COMPACT_ATOMS: atom_id res chain seq x y z
N ASP A 1 11.12 13.06 -21.23
CA ASP A 1 11.29 12.67 -19.83
C ASP A 1 10.64 11.31 -19.58
N SER A 2 11.48 10.28 -19.53
CA SER A 2 11.29 8.96 -18.88
C SER A 2 9.87 8.41 -18.67
N LEU A 3 9.21 8.00 -19.76
CA LEU A 3 8.15 6.99 -19.73
C LEU A 3 8.74 5.66 -19.24
N VAL A 4 8.79 5.46 -17.92
CA VAL A 4 8.99 4.14 -17.34
C VAL A 4 7.60 3.48 -17.30
N PRO A 5 7.27 2.52 -18.18
CA PRO A 5 5.98 1.81 -18.17
C PRO A 5 5.69 1.03 -16.86
N GLY A 6 6.59 1.11 -15.88
CA GLY A 6 6.45 0.60 -14.53
C GLY A 6 5.87 1.56 -13.48
N ARG A 7 5.82 2.89 -13.66
CA ARG A 7 5.35 3.80 -12.58
C ARG A 7 3.82 3.80 -12.43
N GLY A 8 3.08 3.91 -13.54
CA GLY A 8 1.62 3.84 -13.51
C GLY A 8 1.07 2.47 -13.07
N SER A 9 1.78 1.38 -13.39
CA SER A 9 1.44 0.05 -12.89
C SER A 9 1.68 -0.06 -11.38
N ARG A 10 2.85 0.40 -10.90
CA ARG A 10 3.19 0.44 -9.46
C ARG A 10 2.19 1.28 -8.64
N CYS A 11 1.75 2.43 -9.15
CA CYS A 11 0.72 3.26 -8.51
C CYS A 11 -0.64 2.52 -8.44
N ARG A 12 -1.11 1.93 -9.54
CA ARG A 12 -2.33 1.10 -9.54
C ARG A 12 -2.24 -0.11 -8.60
N GLN A 13 -1.04 -0.66 -8.42
CA GLN A 13 -0.81 -1.78 -7.53
C GLN A 13 -0.81 -1.34 -6.07
N CYS A 14 -0.13 -0.25 -5.74
CA CYS A 14 -0.14 0.34 -4.40
C CYS A 14 -1.56 0.70 -3.96
N THR A 15 -2.31 1.41 -4.80
CA THR A 15 -3.70 1.79 -4.51
C THR A 15 -4.60 0.59 -4.33
N LYS A 16 -4.44 -0.47 -5.14
CA LYS A 16 -5.18 -1.73 -4.96
C LYS A 16 -4.82 -2.43 -3.64
N VAL A 17 -3.55 -2.44 -3.26
CA VAL A 17 -3.08 -3.00 -1.98
C VAL A 17 -3.73 -2.26 -0.83
N LEU A 18 -3.63 -0.94 -0.81
CA LEU A 18 -4.19 -0.10 0.25
C LEU A 18 -5.70 -0.19 0.33
N LYS A 19 -6.44 -0.17 -0.78
CA LYS A 19 -7.89 -0.44 -0.77
C LYS A 19 -8.23 -1.78 -0.12
N LYS A 20 -7.44 -2.82 -0.42
CA LYS A 20 -7.66 -4.15 0.15
C LYS A 20 -7.34 -4.17 1.64
N ILE A 21 -6.33 -3.43 2.06
CA ILE A 21 -5.93 -3.31 3.46
C ILE A 21 -6.99 -2.55 4.23
N GLN A 22 -7.43 -1.40 3.74
CA GLN A 22 -8.51 -0.62 4.34
C GLN A 22 -9.77 -1.48 4.52
N ALA A 23 -10.15 -2.25 3.49
CA ALA A 23 -11.27 -3.19 3.58
C ALA A 23 -11.04 -4.37 4.54
N LEU A 24 -9.80 -4.76 4.81
CA LEU A 24 -9.46 -5.83 5.77
C LEU A 24 -9.26 -5.32 7.20
N ALA A 25 -8.88 -4.06 7.34
CA ALA A 25 -8.45 -3.46 8.59
C ALA A 25 -9.62 -2.73 9.27
N GLY A 26 -10.63 -2.27 8.51
CA GLY A 26 -11.83 -1.60 9.04
C GLY A 26 -11.68 -0.09 9.06
N ASP A 27 -12.66 0.60 9.66
CA ASP A 27 -12.71 2.07 9.73
C ASP A 27 -11.59 2.67 10.60
N ASP A 28 -11.21 1.98 11.68
CA ASP A 28 -10.14 2.41 12.60
C ASP A 28 -9.18 1.25 12.92
N PRO A 29 -8.25 0.93 12.02
CA PRO A 29 -7.36 -0.19 12.22
C PRO A 29 -6.19 0.17 13.15
N ASP A 30 -5.93 -0.69 14.14
CA ASP A 30 -4.71 -0.62 14.93
C ASP A 30 -3.47 -1.05 14.11
N GLU A 31 -2.29 -0.73 14.63
CA GLU A 31 -1.01 -1.00 13.94
C GLU A 31 -0.81 -2.50 13.63
N ALA A 32 -1.37 -3.38 14.46
CA ALA A 32 -1.28 -4.83 14.28
C ALA A 32 -2.23 -5.34 13.19
N ALA A 33 -3.45 -4.79 13.12
CA ALA A 33 -4.45 -5.05 12.12
C ALA A 33 -3.96 -4.58 10.74
N VAL A 34 -3.41 -3.36 10.66
CA VAL A 34 -2.77 -2.84 9.45
C VAL A 34 -1.62 -3.75 9.00
N ALA A 35 -0.72 -4.15 9.91
CA ALA A 35 0.38 -5.08 9.59
C ALA A 35 -0.11 -6.43 9.03
N ALA A 36 -1.12 -7.02 9.66
CA ALA A 36 -1.71 -8.28 9.24
C ALA A 36 -2.40 -8.17 7.89
N ALA A 37 -3.14 -7.08 7.67
CA ALA A 37 -3.83 -6.78 6.43
C ALA A 37 -2.84 -6.52 5.29
N LEU A 38 -1.75 -5.78 5.54
CA LEU A 38 -0.65 -5.55 4.59
C LEU A 38 0.00 -6.87 4.16
N LYS A 39 0.32 -7.75 5.12
CA LYS A 39 0.91 -9.07 4.86
C LYS A 39 -0.03 -9.95 4.04
N LYS A 40 -1.32 -9.97 4.38
CA LYS A 40 -2.37 -10.69 3.61
C LYS A 40 -2.54 -10.12 2.20
N GLY A 41 -2.54 -8.79 2.06
CA GLY A 41 -2.63 -8.08 0.79
C GLY A 41 -1.48 -8.44 -0.15
N CYS A 42 -0.25 -8.45 0.36
CA CYS A 42 0.93 -8.83 -0.41
C CYS A 42 0.93 -10.30 -0.87
N LEU A 43 0.40 -11.21 -0.05
CA LEU A 43 0.28 -12.63 -0.41
C LEU A 43 -0.72 -12.87 -1.55
N ARG A 44 -1.76 -12.03 -1.65
CA ARG A 44 -2.79 -12.13 -2.70
C ARG A 44 -2.35 -11.66 -4.09
N ILE A 45 -1.21 -10.97 -4.19
CA ILE A 45 -0.68 -10.39 -5.43
C ILE A 45 0.26 -11.34 -6.20
N GLY A 46 0.59 -12.50 -5.61
CA GLY A 46 1.42 -13.54 -6.24
C GLY A 46 2.91 -13.42 -5.91
N ARG A 47 3.67 -14.52 -6.07
CA ARG A 47 5.05 -14.67 -5.53
C ARG A 47 6.04 -13.61 -6.01
N ALA A 48 6.01 -13.23 -7.30
CA ALA A 48 6.97 -12.29 -7.87
C ALA A 48 6.81 -10.86 -7.31
N MET A 49 5.56 -10.42 -7.15
CA MET A 49 5.23 -9.07 -6.69
C MET A 49 5.04 -9.00 -5.16
N GLY A 50 4.77 -10.12 -4.50
CA GLY A 50 4.64 -10.22 -3.05
C GLY A 50 5.91 -9.80 -2.29
N LYS A 51 7.10 -10.13 -2.81
CA LYS A 51 8.37 -9.67 -2.20
C LYS A 51 8.54 -8.16 -2.27
N MET A 52 8.20 -7.55 -3.41
CA MET A 52 8.27 -6.09 -3.57
C MET A 52 7.25 -5.40 -2.67
N CYS A 53 6.03 -5.94 -2.62
CA CYS A 53 4.97 -5.47 -1.72
C CYS A 53 5.44 -5.53 -0.27
N GLN A 54 5.96 -6.66 0.21
CA GLN A 54 6.46 -6.79 1.58
C GLN A 54 7.57 -5.79 1.92
N LYS A 55 8.49 -5.51 0.98
CA LYS A 55 9.52 -4.49 1.19
C LYS A 55 8.93 -3.09 1.34
N LEU A 56 7.97 -2.72 0.49
CA LEU A 56 7.30 -1.42 0.54
C LEU A 56 6.50 -1.28 1.83
N VAL A 57 5.69 -2.29 2.13
CA VAL A 57 4.91 -2.41 3.35
C VAL A 57 5.77 -2.28 4.60
N ASN A 58 6.89 -3.03 4.69
CA ASN A 58 7.74 -2.98 5.88
C ASN A 58 8.48 -1.64 6.01
N LYS A 59 8.85 -1.02 4.87
CA LYS A 59 9.57 0.25 4.87
C LYS A 59 8.67 1.44 5.20
N TYR A 60 7.42 1.39 4.73
CA TYR A 60 6.47 2.48 4.84
C TYR A 60 5.29 2.14 5.75
N LYS A 61 5.47 1.15 6.63
CA LYS A 61 4.41 0.65 7.51
C LYS A 61 3.79 1.78 8.31
N ASP A 62 4.63 2.61 8.92
CA ASP A 62 4.20 3.70 9.79
C ASP A 62 3.40 4.73 8.99
N GLN A 63 3.94 5.20 7.86
CA GLN A 63 3.24 6.14 6.97
C GLN A 63 1.91 5.58 6.43
N ILE A 64 1.87 4.29 6.11
CA ILE A 64 0.64 3.64 5.64
C ILE A 64 -0.37 3.51 6.80
N THR A 65 0.11 3.21 8.00
CA THR A 65 -0.75 3.08 9.19
C THR A 65 -1.33 4.42 9.57
N ASP A 66 -0.51 5.46 9.65
CA ASP A 66 -0.94 6.84 9.91
C ASP A 66 -1.96 7.29 8.87
N GLY A 67 -1.69 7.06 7.58
CA GLY A 67 -2.62 7.43 6.53
C GLY A 67 -3.95 6.67 6.62
N LEU A 68 -3.93 5.38 6.93
CA LEU A 68 -5.15 4.60 7.12
C LEU A 68 -5.94 5.05 8.35
N GLN A 69 -5.27 5.38 9.45
CA GLN A 69 -5.90 5.89 10.68
C GLN A 69 -6.45 7.31 10.51
N ASN A 70 -5.83 8.12 9.66
CA ASN A 70 -6.32 9.45 9.29
C ASN A 70 -7.46 9.41 8.26
N GLY A 71 -7.81 8.23 7.74
CA GLY A 71 -8.82 8.08 6.69
C GLY A 71 -8.37 8.57 5.31
N ASP A 72 -7.06 8.64 5.07
CA ASP A 72 -6.50 9.11 3.80
C ASP A 72 -6.90 8.19 2.63
N MET A 73 -6.99 8.78 1.44
CA MET A 73 -7.27 7.98 0.26
C MET A 73 -6.06 7.10 -0.10
N PRO A 74 -6.28 5.86 -0.57
CA PRO A 74 -5.23 4.96 -1.04
C PRO A 74 -4.26 5.58 -2.05
N GLN A 75 -4.71 6.55 -2.84
CA GLN A 75 -3.85 7.23 -3.82
C GLN A 75 -2.89 8.22 -3.15
N ASP A 76 -3.36 8.93 -2.13
CA ASP A 76 -2.57 9.93 -1.40
C ASP A 76 -1.49 9.26 -0.57
N ILE A 77 -1.83 8.18 0.15
CA ILE A 77 -0.85 7.36 0.87
C ILE A 77 0.22 6.83 -0.09
N CYS A 78 -0.17 6.36 -1.28
CA CYS A 78 0.77 5.88 -2.30
C CYS A 78 1.63 7.00 -2.90
N ALA A 79 1.14 8.23 -2.96
CA ALA A 79 1.91 9.40 -3.37
C ALA A 79 2.88 9.82 -2.26
N ALA A 80 2.45 9.81 -0.99
CA ALA A 80 3.24 10.15 0.18
C ALA A 80 4.48 9.25 0.34
N ILE A 81 4.39 7.98 -0.06
CA ILE A 81 5.52 7.03 -0.05
C ILE A 81 6.32 7.02 -1.36
N GLY A 82 6.01 7.93 -2.29
CA GLY A 82 6.73 8.15 -3.54
C GLY A 82 6.50 7.10 -4.62
N ILE A 83 5.40 6.33 -4.56
CA ILE A 83 5.07 5.31 -5.56
C ILE A 83 4.21 5.91 -6.68
N CYS A 84 3.18 6.66 -6.32
CA CYS A 84 2.41 7.45 -7.27
C CYS A 84 3.10 8.80 -7.43
N GLN A 85 3.26 9.26 -8.68
CA GLN A 85 3.50 10.67 -8.92
C GLN A 85 2.13 11.34 -8.95
N SER A 86 1.96 12.33 -8.09
CA SER A 86 0.81 13.25 -8.04
C SER A 86 0.66 14.01 -9.35
#